data_AF-A0A8R2F9T4-F1
#
_entry.id   AF-A0A8R2F9T4-F1
#
_cell.length_a   1.000
_cell.length_b   1.000
_cell.length_c   1.000
_cell.angle_alpha   90.00
_cell.angle_beta   90.00
_cell.angle_gamma   90.00
#
_symmetry.space_group_name_H-M   'P 1'
#
loop_
_entity.id
_entity.type
_entity.pdbx_description
1 polymer ?
#
loop_
_entity_poly.entity_id
_entity_poly.type
_entity_poly.pdbx_seq_one_letter_code
_entity_poly.pdbx_strand_id
1 'polypeptide(L)'
;MDDSYLDVGVDYVDECKITQKHYHSFTPYSNMSISNNDEIRINVLNMDSYTLPCESYIYIEGKVNKPADAVGEVRFSNDGLAFLFSEMRYEINGIEIQKLKTPGVSSCSYTPNDSNMLENAAWDSAMDGEDNKNFMSNNVFTGCIPLKHLFGFCGDY
;
A
#
# COMPACT_ATOMS: atom_id res chain seq x y z
N MET A 1 -10.25 48.94 -2.21
CA MET A 1 -11.00 47.88 -1.52
C MET A 1 -10.10 46.68 -1.60
N ASP A 2 -9.77 46.06 -0.46
CA ASP A 2 -8.85 44.91 -0.42
C ASP A 2 -9.50 43.72 -1.13
N ASP A 3 -8.78 43.13 -2.10
CA ASP A 3 -9.18 41.93 -2.84
C ASP A 3 -9.03 40.64 -2.00
N SER A 4 -9.16 40.74 -0.68
CA SER A 4 -9.00 39.61 0.26
C SER A 4 -10.30 38.82 0.50
N TYR A 5 -11.30 38.96 -0.38
CA TYR A 5 -12.57 38.26 -0.27
C TYR A 5 -12.59 37.03 -1.17
N LEU A 6 -13.05 35.91 -0.61
CA LEU A 6 -13.29 34.68 -1.36
C LEU A 6 -14.41 34.94 -2.38
N ASP A 7 -14.05 35.01 -3.66
CA ASP A 7 -15.01 35.09 -4.75
C ASP A 7 -15.58 33.69 -5.02
N VAL A 8 -16.88 33.53 -4.78
CA VAL A 8 -17.60 32.27 -4.95
C VAL A 8 -18.14 32.08 -6.38
N GLY A 9 -17.95 33.07 -7.26
CA GLY A 9 -18.39 33.05 -8.66
C GLY A 9 -17.33 32.63 -9.67
N VAL A 10 -16.07 32.46 -9.25
CA VAL A 10 -15.00 31.94 -10.10
C VAL A 10 -15.00 30.42 -10.10
N ASP A 11 -14.62 29.82 -11.23
CA ASP A 11 -14.42 28.37 -11.32
C ASP A 11 -13.36 27.94 -10.30
N TYR A 12 -13.60 26.81 -9.63
CA TYR A 12 -12.60 26.23 -8.72
C TYR A 12 -11.34 25.84 -9.51
N VAL A 13 -10.22 26.46 -9.16
CA VAL A 13 -8.90 26.12 -9.71
C VAL A 13 -8.15 25.35 -8.63
N ASP A 14 -7.98 24.05 -8.85
CA ASP A 14 -7.09 23.24 -8.03
C ASP A 14 -5.62 23.50 -8.43
N GLU A 15 -4.89 24.19 -7.55
CA GLU A 15 -3.46 24.44 -7.72
C GLU A 15 -2.60 23.28 -7.20
N CYS A 16 -3.17 22.28 -6.51
CA CYS A 16 -2.48 21.11 -5.95
C CYS A 16 -2.29 19.99 -7.00
N LYS A 17 -1.66 20.31 -8.12
CA LYS A 17 -1.38 19.31 -9.16
C LYS A 17 -0.25 18.38 -8.75
N ILE A 18 -0.45 17.07 -8.93
CA ILE A 18 0.64 16.09 -8.84
C ILE A 18 1.67 16.41 -9.93
N THR A 19 2.85 16.87 -9.51
CA THR A 19 3.93 17.27 -10.42
C THR A 19 4.86 16.12 -10.80
N GLN A 20 5.02 15.14 -9.91
CA GLN A 20 5.97 14.03 -10.09
C GLN A 20 5.59 12.79 -9.28
N LYS A 21 6.02 11.62 -9.77
CA LYS A 21 6.00 10.34 -9.05
C LYS A 21 7.42 9.85 -8.81
N HIS A 22 7.72 9.46 -7.58
CA HIS A 22 9.03 8.93 -7.19
C HIS A 22 8.90 7.50 -6.69
N TYR A 23 9.86 6.66 -7.05
CA TYR A 23 10.00 5.32 -6.49
C TYR A 23 11.20 5.31 -5.55
N HIS A 24 10.94 4.91 -4.31
CA HIS A 24 11.97 4.76 -3.28
C HIS A 24 12.14 3.28 -2.97
N SER A 25 13.20 2.68 -3.50
CA SER A 25 13.53 1.29 -3.20
C SER A 25 14.13 1.20 -1.80
N PHE A 26 13.60 0.30 -0.98
CA PHE A 26 14.24 -0.10 0.26
C PHE A 26 14.80 -1.51 0.08
N THR A 27 16.13 -1.63 0.18
CA THR A 27 16.81 -2.93 0.24
C THR A 27 17.42 -3.08 1.64
N PRO A 28 17.37 -4.27 2.25
CA PRO A 28 17.96 -4.50 3.57
C PRO A 28 19.45 -4.13 3.57
N TYR A 29 19.85 -3.24 4.48
CA TYR A 29 21.20 -2.63 4.50
C TYR A 29 22.24 -3.45 5.27
N SER A 30 21.84 -4.14 6.36
CA SER A 30 22.78 -4.81 7.28
C SER A 30 22.79 -6.34 7.19
N ASN A 31 21.73 -6.94 6.63
CA ASN A 31 21.54 -8.38 6.57
C ASN A 31 21.25 -8.68 5.10
N MET A 32 21.90 -9.67 4.49
CA MET A 32 21.68 -10.04 3.08
C MET A 32 20.25 -10.53 2.75
N SER A 33 19.29 -10.36 3.66
CA SER A 33 17.89 -10.79 3.53
C SER A 33 16.98 -10.01 4.49
N ILE A 34 15.72 -9.81 4.10
CA ILE A 34 14.59 -9.55 5.01
C ILE A 34 14.16 -10.92 5.54
N SER A 35 14.21 -11.11 6.86
CA SER A 35 13.76 -12.32 7.55
C SER A 35 12.37 -12.12 8.15
N ASN A 36 11.84 -13.17 8.76
CA ASN A 36 10.55 -13.13 9.44
C ASN A 36 10.61 -12.22 10.68
N ASN A 37 9.62 -11.33 10.81
CA ASN A 37 9.49 -10.34 11.89
C ASN A 37 10.55 -9.23 11.89
N ASP A 38 11.27 -9.04 10.79
CA ASP A 38 12.16 -7.89 10.65
C ASP A 38 11.35 -6.60 10.45
N GLU A 39 11.84 -5.51 11.03
CA GLU A 39 11.27 -4.17 10.85
C GLU A 39 11.83 -3.51 9.59
N ILE A 40 10.93 -3.02 8.73
CA ILE A 40 11.28 -2.22 7.55
C ILE A 40 10.92 -0.76 7.82
N ARG A 41 11.88 0.15 7.68
CA ARG A 41 11.68 1.60 7.80
C ARG A 41 11.91 2.30 6.48
N ILE A 42 10.85 2.87 5.91
CA ILE A 42 10.91 3.67 4.69
C ILE A 42 10.93 5.14 5.10
N ASN A 43 12.11 5.76 5.06
CA ASN A 43 12.26 7.18 5.37
C ASN A 43 12.11 8.00 4.09
N VAL A 44 11.05 8.82 4.02
CA VAL A 44 10.90 9.83 2.97
C VAL A 44 11.37 11.17 3.54
N LEU A 45 12.58 11.57 3.17
CA LEU A 45 13.19 12.83 3.60
C LEU A 45 13.09 13.82 2.45
N ASN A 46 12.07 14.67 2.45
CA ASN A 46 11.98 15.78 1.50
C ASN A 46 11.42 17.01 2.22
N MET A 47 12.24 18.06 2.34
CA MET A 47 11.85 19.31 3.03
C MET A 47 11.02 20.23 2.13
N ASP A 48 11.12 20.06 0.80
CA ASP A 48 10.54 20.99 -0.17
C ASP A 48 9.35 20.40 -0.95
N SER A 49 8.85 19.22 -0.58
CA SER A 49 7.72 18.58 -1.28
C SER A 49 6.72 17.96 -0.31
N TYR A 50 5.44 18.22 -0.54
CA TYR A 50 4.36 17.46 0.08
C TYR A 50 4.19 16.13 -0.66
N THR A 51 4.16 15.02 0.08
CA THR A 51 3.73 13.74 -0.47
C THR A 51 2.21 13.67 -0.46
N LEU A 52 1.64 12.88 -1.38
CA LEU A 52 0.21 12.60 -1.44
C LEU A 52 -0.02 11.14 -1.05
N PRO A 53 -0.21 10.82 0.25
CA PRO A 53 -0.30 9.44 0.71
C PRO A 53 -1.46 8.66 0.09
N CYS A 54 -2.61 9.30 -0.21
CA CYS A 54 -3.75 8.60 -0.81
C CYS A 54 -3.47 8.00 -2.19
N GLU A 55 -2.59 8.64 -2.97
CA GLU A 55 -2.15 8.17 -4.30
C GLU A 55 -0.82 7.41 -4.24
N SER A 56 -0.31 7.17 -3.04
CA SER A 56 0.92 6.40 -2.80
C SER A 56 0.62 4.93 -2.50
N TYR A 57 1.60 4.06 -2.74
CA TYR A 57 1.49 2.63 -2.49
C TYR A 57 2.83 2.02 -2.09
N ILE A 58 2.77 0.87 -1.42
CA ILE A 58 3.93 0.02 -1.16
C ILE A 58 4.02 -0.99 -2.29
N TYR A 59 5.14 -0.98 -3.01
CA TYR A 59 5.44 -1.97 -4.04
C TYR A 59 6.25 -3.12 -3.45
N ILE A 60 5.84 -4.36 -3.72
CA ILE A 60 6.44 -5.56 -3.14
C ILE A 60 6.75 -6.54 -4.26
N GLU A 61 7.99 -7.02 -4.29
CA GLU A 61 8.42 -8.15 -5.12
C GLU A 61 8.92 -9.25 -4.19
N GLY A 62 8.62 -10.50 -4.53
CA GLY A 62 9.04 -11.60 -3.69
C GLY A 62 8.96 -12.95 -4.36
N LYS A 63 9.52 -13.94 -3.66
CA LYS A 63 9.48 -15.35 -4.05
C LYS A 63 8.97 -16.19 -2.90
N VAL A 64 7.97 -17.03 -3.16
CA VAL A 64 7.48 -18.01 -2.22
C VAL A 64 8.36 -19.27 -2.28
N ASN A 65 8.93 -19.64 -1.14
CA ASN A 65 9.66 -20.88 -0.99
C ASN A 65 8.68 -21.99 -0.59
N LYS A 66 8.09 -22.65 -1.59
CA LYS A 66 7.16 -23.76 -1.36
C LYS A 66 7.87 -24.95 -0.67
N PRO A 67 7.37 -25.46 0.47
CA PRO A 67 7.88 -26.67 1.09
C PRO A 67 7.76 -27.89 0.18
N ALA A 68 8.71 -28.83 0.26
CA ALA A 68 8.72 -30.02 -0.60
C ALA A 68 7.52 -30.96 -0.38
N ASP A 69 6.96 -30.94 0.82
CA ASP A 69 5.80 -31.72 1.26
C ASP A 69 4.45 -31.03 0.98
N ALA A 70 4.45 -29.77 0.54
CA ALA A 70 3.22 -29.06 0.21
C ALA A 70 2.56 -29.64 -1.05
N VAL A 71 1.35 -30.19 -0.88
CA VAL A 71 0.52 -30.73 -1.97
C VAL A 71 -0.27 -29.59 -2.63
N GLY A 72 -0.31 -29.56 -3.97
CA GLY A 72 -1.08 -28.55 -4.72
C GLY A 72 -0.31 -27.25 -5.01
N GLU A 73 -0.98 -26.30 -5.65
CA GLU A 73 -0.43 -24.96 -5.90
C GLU A 73 -0.52 -24.10 -4.64
N VAL A 74 0.44 -23.19 -4.44
CA VAL A 74 0.38 -22.19 -3.38
C VAL A 74 -0.17 -20.91 -3.97
N ARG A 75 -1.17 -20.32 -3.31
CA ARG A 75 -1.84 -19.08 -3.74
C ARG A 75 -1.91 -18.12 -2.56
N PHE A 76 -1.99 -16.83 -2.86
CA PHE A 76 -2.29 -15.83 -1.85
C PHE A 76 -3.77 -15.93 -1.47
N SER A 77 -4.07 -15.83 -0.17
CA SER A 77 -5.43 -15.51 0.25
C SER A 77 -5.82 -14.13 -0.29
N ASN A 78 -7.12 -13.85 -0.29
CA ASN A 78 -7.61 -12.51 -0.55
C ASN A 78 -6.92 -11.51 0.42
N ASP A 79 -6.51 -10.35 -0.09
CA ASP A 79 -5.67 -9.34 0.61
C ASP A 79 -4.30 -9.86 1.10
N GLY A 80 -3.79 -10.90 0.42
CA GLY A 80 -2.61 -11.66 0.86
C GLY A 80 -1.33 -10.84 1.04
N LEU A 81 -1.18 -9.70 0.34
CA LEU A 81 -0.04 -8.81 0.54
C LEU A 81 -0.09 -8.07 1.88
N ALA A 82 -1.26 -7.64 2.33
CA ALA A 82 -1.41 -6.98 3.63
C ALA A 82 -1.14 -7.96 4.79
N PHE A 83 -1.41 -9.25 4.60
CA PHE A 83 -1.05 -10.31 5.55
C PHE A 83 0.45 -10.55 5.71
N LEU A 84 1.31 -9.99 4.85
CA LEU A 84 2.76 -10.04 5.04
C LEU A 84 3.24 -9.21 6.23
N PHE A 85 2.43 -8.25 6.67
CA PHE A 85 2.76 -7.34 7.77
C PHE A 85 1.99 -7.72 9.02
N SER A 86 2.68 -7.79 10.15
CA SER A 86 2.04 -7.94 11.47
C SER A 86 1.59 -6.59 12.03
N GLU A 87 2.35 -5.54 11.73
CA GLU A 87 2.11 -4.17 12.14
C GLU A 87 2.65 -3.19 11.11
N MET A 88 1.96 -2.09 10.91
CA MET A 88 2.42 -0.96 10.11
C MET A 88 2.20 0.34 10.87
N ARG A 89 3.13 1.28 10.71
CA ARG A 89 3.05 2.59 11.33
C ARG A 89 3.40 3.67 10.33
N TYR A 90 2.60 4.72 10.33
CA TYR A 90 2.92 5.96 9.63
C TYR A 90 3.34 7.03 10.64
N GLU A 91 4.54 7.57 10.47
CA GLU A 91 5.10 8.62 11.33
C GLU A 91 5.41 9.87 10.50
N ILE A 92 5.10 11.05 11.04
CA ILE A 92 5.54 12.34 10.50
C ILE A 92 6.45 12.98 11.56
N ASN A 93 7.70 13.25 11.20
CA ASN A 93 8.70 13.81 12.12
C ASN A 93 8.83 13.04 13.45
N GLY A 94 8.73 11.71 13.39
CA GLY A 94 8.79 10.82 14.57
C GLY A 94 7.53 10.79 15.43
N ILE A 95 6.44 11.46 15.00
CA ILE A 95 5.13 11.40 15.65
C ILE A 95 4.29 10.36 14.92
N GLU A 96 3.81 9.35 15.64
CA GLU A 96 2.87 8.34 15.13
C GLU A 96 1.54 9.02 14.77
N ILE A 97 1.20 9.01 13.48
CA ILE A 97 -0.09 9.51 12.98
C ILE A 97 -1.13 8.40 13.05
N GLN A 98 -0.77 7.21 12.58
CA GLN A 98 -1.61 6.04 12.64
C GLN A 98 -0.77 4.77 12.76
N LYS A 99 -1.27 3.84 13.55
CA LYS A 99 -0.73 2.49 13.71
C LYS A 99 -1.80 1.46 13.39
N LEU A 100 -1.43 0.50 12.56
CA LEU A 100 -2.27 -0.60 12.10
C LEU A 100 -1.70 -1.91 12.60
N LYS A 101 -2.49 -2.64 13.40
CA LYS A 101 -2.14 -4.00 13.83
C LYS A 101 -2.92 -4.99 12.98
N THR A 102 -2.25 -6.03 12.48
CA THR A 102 -2.84 -7.00 11.56
C THR A 102 -3.48 -6.34 10.32
N PRO A 103 -2.68 -5.60 9.50
CA PRO A 103 -3.15 -4.95 8.29
C PRO A 103 -4.14 -5.77 7.47
N GLY A 104 -3.81 -7.01 7.11
CA GLY A 104 -4.67 -7.88 6.30
C GLY A 104 -6.04 -8.25 6.90
N VAL A 105 -6.31 -7.97 8.18
CA VAL A 105 -7.66 -8.10 8.75
C VAL A 105 -8.41 -6.77 8.69
N SER A 106 -7.70 -5.67 8.99
CA SER A 106 -8.27 -4.33 9.03
C SER A 106 -8.60 -3.73 7.67
N SER A 107 -7.94 -4.16 6.59
CA SER A 107 -8.13 -3.63 5.24
C SER A 107 -9.27 -4.28 4.45
N CYS A 108 -9.88 -5.38 4.93
CA CYS A 108 -10.86 -6.19 4.20
C CYS A 108 -12.23 -5.53 3.87
N SER A 109 -12.44 -4.25 4.14
CA SER A 109 -13.74 -3.58 3.94
C SER A 109 -13.67 -2.55 2.82
N TYR A 110 -13.64 -3.03 1.57
CA TYR A 110 -13.62 -2.19 0.38
C TYR A 110 -15.03 -1.93 -0.16
N THR A 111 -15.24 -0.73 -0.70
CA THR A 111 -16.41 -0.51 -1.55
C THR A 111 -16.27 -1.32 -2.85
N PRO A 112 -17.37 -1.72 -3.51
CA PRO A 112 -17.28 -2.44 -4.78
C PRO A 112 -16.47 -1.72 -5.87
N ASN A 113 -16.41 -0.39 -5.83
CA ASN A 113 -15.61 0.39 -6.76
C ASN A 113 -14.11 0.30 -6.44
N ASP A 114 -13.76 0.31 -5.15
CA ASP A 114 -12.37 0.19 -4.71
C ASP A 114 -11.84 -1.23 -4.91
N SER A 115 -12.65 -2.27 -4.66
CA SER A 115 -12.23 -3.67 -4.81
C SER A 115 -11.76 -4.02 -6.21
N ASN A 116 -12.33 -3.39 -7.25
CA ASN A 116 -11.94 -3.61 -8.64
C ASN A 116 -10.53 -3.07 -8.95
N MET A 117 -9.97 -2.22 -8.08
CA MET A 117 -8.64 -1.64 -8.26
C MET A 117 -7.56 -2.37 -7.45
N LEU A 118 -7.91 -3.48 -6.78
CA LEU A 118 -7.08 -4.16 -5.80
C LEU A 118 -6.52 -5.51 -6.25
N GLU A 119 -6.67 -5.88 -7.53
CA GLU A 119 -6.04 -7.09 -8.09
C GLU A 119 -4.53 -7.11 -7.82
N ASN A 120 -3.86 -5.95 -7.89
CA ASN A 120 -2.44 -5.81 -7.58
C ASN A 120 -2.09 -6.00 -6.09
N ALA A 121 -3.08 -6.00 -5.20
CA ALA A 121 -2.93 -6.28 -3.77
C ALA A 121 -3.24 -7.75 -3.42
N ALA A 122 -3.39 -8.62 -4.42
CA ALA A 122 -3.95 -9.97 -4.29
C ALA A 122 -5.40 -9.95 -3.78
N TRP A 123 -6.21 -9.02 -4.28
CA TRP A 123 -7.65 -9.02 -4.07
C TRP A 123 -8.38 -9.59 -5.27
N ASP A 124 -9.12 -10.68 -5.05
CA ASP A 124 -9.98 -11.29 -6.06
C ASP A 124 -11.44 -11.01 -5.72
N SER A 125 -12.14 -10.27 -6.59
CA SER A 125 -13.55 -9.91 -6.38
C SER A 125 -14.52 -11.08 -6.56
N ALA A 126 -14.09 -12.16 -7.26
CA ALA A 126 -14.93 -13.33 -7.47
C ALA A 126 -15.15 -14.13 -6.17
N MET A 127 -14.17 -14.10 -5.26
CA MET A 127 -14.18 -14.82 -3.98
C MET A 127 -14.62 -16.28 -4.12
N ASP A 128 -13.99 -16.99 -5.06
CA ASP A 128 -14.28 -18.37 -5.40
C ASP A 128 -13.12 -19.32 -5.04
N GLY A 129 -13.21 -20.59 -5.47
CA GLY A 129 -12.18 -21.60 -5.18
C GLY A 129 -10.84 -21.37 -5.91
N GLU A 130 -10.77 -20.42 -6.84
CA GLU A 130 -9.62 -20.11 -7.67
C GLU A 130 -9.03 -18.72 -7.38
N ASP A 131 -9.38 -18.12 -6.24
CA ASP A 131 -8.86 -16.82 -5.79
C ASP A 131 -7.35 -16.65 -6.02
N ASN A 132 -6.99 -15.53 -6.65
CA ASN A 132 -5.60 -15.12 -6.88
C ASN A 132 -4.72 -16.16 -7.59
N LYS A 133 -5.30 -17.14 -8.31
CA LYS A 133 -4.56 -18.20 -9.01
C LYS A 133 -3.43 -17.67 -9.89
N ASN A 134 -3.67 -16.54 -10.55
CA ASN A 134 -2.74 -15.95 -11.53
C ASN A 134 -1.87 -14.84 -10.93
N PHE A 135 -1.99 -14.54 -9.63
CA PHE A 135 -1.23 -13.47 -8.98
C PHE A 135 0.27 -13.79 -8.91
N MET A 136 0.64 -15.06 -9.05
CA MET A 136 2.02 -15.54 -8.92
C MET A 136 2.37 -16.46 -10.08
N SER A 137 3.61 -16.34 -10.59
CA SER A 137 4.14 -17.21 -11.64
C SER A 137 5.49 -17.79 -11.21
N ASN A 138 5.68 -19.10 -11.33
CA ASN A 138 6.91 -19.80 -10.91
C ASN A 138 7.33 -19.49 -9.46
N ASN A 139 6.34 -19.35 -8.58
CA ASN A 139 6.50 -18.92 -7.19
C ASN A 139 7.05 -17.49 -7.00
N VAL A 140 7.08 -16.66 -8.02
CA VAL A 140 7.49 -15.25 -7.96
C VAL A 140 6.25 -14.37 -8.12
N PHE A 141 6.16 -13.33 -7.31
CA PHE A 141 5.06 -12.38 -7.33
C PHE A 141 5.57 -10.95 -7.30
N THR A 142 4.75 -10.05 -7.85
CA THR A 142 4.92 -8.60 -7.76
C THR A 142 3.55 -7.99 -7.54
N GLY A 143 3.44 -7.01 -6.66
CA GLY A 143 2.18 -6.33 -6.42
C GLY A 143 2.35 -5.03 -5.67
N CYS A 144 1.25 -4.36 -5.40
CA CYS A 144 1.24 -3.12 -4.64
C CYS A 144 0.04 -3.00 -3.72
N ILE A 145 0.26 -2.44 -2.54
CA ILE A 145 -0.78 -2.12 -1.57
C ILE A 145 -0.93 -0.59 -1.51
N PRO A 146 -2.07 -0.03 -1.96
CA PRO A 146 -2.29 1.42 -1.86
C PRO A 146 -2.42 1.86 -0.40
N LEU A 147 -1.77 2.97 -0.04
CA LEU A 147 -1.75 3.44 1.36
C LEU A 147 -3.12 3.90 1.85
N LYS A 148 -3.97 4.46 0.96
CA LYS A 148 -5.35 4.86 1.29
C LYS A 148 -6.22 3.73 1.85
N HIS A 149 -5.86 2.49 1.55
CA HIS A 149 -6.58 1.29 2.00
C HIS A 149 -6.05 0.73 3.33
N LEU A 150 -4.88 1.20 3.77
CA LEU A 150 -4.26 0.83 5.03
C LEU A 150 -4.44 1.91 6.08
N PHE A 151 -4.31 3.17 5.69
CA PHE A 151 -4.29 4.32 6.58
C PHE A 151 -5.43 5.28 6.25
N GLY A 152 -6.37 5.42 7.18
CA GLY A 152 -7.59 6.21 7.00
C GLY A 152 -7.30 7.70 6.81
N PHE A 153 -6.25 8.23 7.45
CA PHE A 153 -5.87 9.64 7.33
C PHE A 153 -5.48 10.03 5.90
N CYS A 154 -5.12 9.07 5.04
CA CYS A 154 -4.66 9.36 3.69
C CYS A 154 -5.74 10.06 2.85
N GLY A 155 -7.02 9.75 3.06
CA GLY A 155 -8.14 10.33 2.31
C GLY A 155 -8.66 11.66 2.86
N ASP A 156 -8.17 12.11 4.01
CA ASP A 156 -8.65 13.31 4.71
C ASP A 156 -7.88 14.59 4.31
N TYR A 157 -6.92 14.47 3.37
CA TYR A 157 -6.05 15.56 2.89
C TYR A 157 -6.31 15.89 1.42
#